data_AF-A0A2W6SUK6-F1
#
_entry.id   AF-A0A2W6SUK6-F1
#
_cell.length_a   1.000
_cell.length_b   1.000
_cell.length_c   1.000
_cell.angle_alpha   90.00
_cell.angle_beta   90.00
_cell.angle_gamma   90.00
#
_symmetry.space_group_name_H-M   'P 1'
#
loop_
_entity.id
_entity.type
_entity.pdbx_description
1 polymer ?
#
loop_
_entity_poly.entity_id
_entity_poly.type
_entity_poly.pdbx_seq_one_letter_code
_entity_poly.pdbx_strand_id
1 'polypeptide(L)'
;MSREERLAGIQSPAKQQGAEQNAREKRTCQDVPIDTGYSDLCAQWASVGASRYGNRIAAETYRVSSFAALISALALFVTALAVIIAALAARDASRAVKLMKEGMMPVLTVRPTGALASGGMKLVNAGTGVATGIAVKVGSKNVGLRRRVLKAGEELTVANAGLAPGSAPVAVLISCHDASGEPFKWTERFRVDNDAWVQDV
;
A
#
# COMPACT_ATOMS: atom_id res chain seq x y z
N MET A 1 -27.64 -20.58 -45.26
CA MET A 1 -27.05 -19.24 -45.45
C MET A 1 -27.26 -18.45 -44.18
N SER A 2 -26.20 -18.24 -43.41
CA SER A 2 -26.25 -17.56 -42.11
C SER A 2 -26.10 -16.05 -42.28
N ARG A 3 -26.58 -15.29 -41.28
CA ARG A 3 -26.56 -13.81 -41.26
C ARG A 3 -25.15 -13.22 -41.38
N GLU A 4 -24.13 -13.98 -41.03
CA GLU A 4 -22.71 -13.58 -41.05
C GLU A 4 -22.13 -13.58 -42.47
N GLU A 5 -22.57 -14.49 -43.35
CA GLU A 5 -22.15 -14.51 -44.76
C GLU A 5 -22.65 -13.29 -45.55
N ARG A 6 -23.79 -12.69 -45.15
CA ARG A 6 -24.32 -11.47 -45.78
C ARG A 6 -23.54 -10.20 -45.41
N LEU A 7 -22.86 -10.19 -44.26
CA LEU A 7 -22.09 -9.03 -43.80
C LEU A 7 -20.65 -9.05 -44.33
N ALA A 8 -20.09 -10.22 -44.61
CA ALA A 8 -18.77 -10.36 -45.23
C ALA A 8 -18.73 -9.96 -46.73
N GLY A 9 -19.89 -9.86 -47.39
CA GLY A 9 -20.01 -9.44 -48.79
C GLY A 9 -19.99 -7.92 -49.04
N ILE A 10 -19.99 -7.08 -47.99
CA ILE A 10 -19.96 -5.61 -48.14
C ILE A 10 -18.51 -5.16 -48.18
N GLN A 11 -17.93 -5.28 -49.38
CA GLN A 11 -16.62 -4.75 -49.74
C GLN A 11 -16.49 -3.27 -49.33
N SER A 12 -15.32 -2.93 -48.78
CA SER A 12 -14.89 -1.57 -48.44
C SER A 12 -15.25 -0.55 -49.54
N PRO A 13 -15.74 0.66 -49.20
CA PRO A 13 -16.12 1.68 -50.17
C PRO A 13 -14.92 2.42 -50.79
N ALA A 14 -13.81 1.70 -51.02
CA ALA A 14 -12.64 2.22 -51.74
C ALA A 14 -12.70 1.93 -53.26
N LYS A 15 -13.78 1.31 -53.76
CA LYS A 15 -13.97 0.95 -55.17
C LYS A 15 -15.35 1.30 -55.74
N GLN A 16 -15.78 2.55 -55.56
CA GLN A 16 -16.83 3.15 -56.41
C GLN A 16 -16.30 4.46 -57.02
N GLN A 17 -15.12 4.40 -57.63
CA GLN A 17 -14.81 5.19 -58.81
C GLN A 17 -15.44 4.44 -60.00
N GLY A 18 -16.54 4.94 -60.55
CA GLY A 18 -17.18 4.29 -61.71
C GLY A 18 -18.69 4.49 -61.78
N ALA A 19 -19.14 5.73 -61.93
CA ALA A 19 -20.42 6.06 -62.54
C ALA A 19 -20.36 7.48 -63.14
N GLU A 20 -19.30 7.73 -63.91
CA GLU A 20 -19.36 8.72 -64.99
C GLU A 20 -20.14 8.09 -66.13
N GLN A 21 -21.41 8.47 -66.28
CA GLN A 21 -22.13 8.56 -67.56
C GLN A 21 -23.60 8.84 -67.25
N ASN A 22 -23.94 10.13 -67.20
CA ASN A 22 -25.09 10.70 -67.91
C ASN A 22 -25.19 12.18 -67.54
N ALA A 23 -24.70 13.01 -68.45
CA ALA A 23 -24.84 14.45 -68.42
C ALA A 23 -26.27 14.84 -68.84
N ARG A 24 -27.18 14.96 -67.86
CA ARG A 24 -28.32 15.89 -67.89
C ARG A 24 -28.59 16.30 -66.44
N GLU A 25 -28.35 17.58 -66.13
CA GLU A 25 -28.66 18.30 -64.88
C GLU A 25 -28.83 17.42 -63.62
N LYS A 26 -27.76 17.26 -62.83
CA LYS A 26 -27.88 16.72 -61.47
C LYS A 26 -28.55 17.77 -60.58
N ARG A 27 -29.88 17.79 -60.59
CA ARG A 27 -30.66 18.50 -59.58
C ARG A 27 -30.61 17.73 -58.27
N THR A 28 -30.29 18.42 -57.20
CA THR A 28 -30.31 17.87 -55.84
C THR A 28 -31.67 18.15 -55.22
N CYS A 29 -32.05 17.44 -54.16
CA CYS A 29 -33.29 17.74 -53.40
C CYS A 29 -33.29 19.12 -52.71
N GLN A 30 -32.26 19.95 -52.95
CA GLN A 30 -32.18 21.36 -52.56
C GLN A 30 -32.68 22.30 -53.66
N ASP A 31 -32.94 21.80 -54.87
CA ASP A 31 -33.47 22.57 -56.01
C ASP A 31 -35.00 22.70 -55.96
N VAL A 32 -35.54 23.76 -56.57
CA VAL A 32 -36.98 24.10 -56.55
C VAL A 32 -37.82 22.94 -57.12
N PRO A 33 -38.85 22.44 -56.39
CA PRO A 33 -39.60 21.26 -56.79
C PRO A 33 -40.42 21.50 -58.07
N ILE A 34 -40.34 20.57 -59.01
CA ILE A 34 -41.03 20.63 -60.31
C ILE A 34 -42.52 20.22 -60.16
N ASP A 35 -42.80 19.31 -59.22
CA ASP A 35 -44.13 18.77 -58.89
C ASP A 35 -44.12 18.31 -57.43
N THR A 36 -45.28 18.35 -56.77
CA THR A 36 -45.60 17.70 -55.49
C THR A 36 -45.06 16.25 -55.38
N GLY A 37 -45.16 15.43 -56.43
CA GLY A 37 -44.64 14.05 -56.42
C GLY A 37 -43.11 13.95 -56.34
N TYR A 38 -42.38 14.95 -56.85
CA TYR A 38 -40.90 15.00 -56.76
C TYR A 38 -40.44 15.45 -55.37
N SER A 39 -41.20 16.36 -54.74
CA SER A 39 -40.99 16.79 -53.36
C SER A 39 -41.15 15.63 -52.36
N ASP A 40 -42.17 14.78 -52.55
CA ASP A 40 -42.42 13.64 -51.66
C ASP A 40 -41.33 12.57 -51.73
N LEU A 41 -40.84 12.26 -52.94
CA LEU A 41 -39.72 11.33 -53.10
C LEU A 41 -38.46 11.88 -52.44
N CYS A 42 -38.15 13.17 -52.64
CA CYS A 42 -37.02 13.81 -51.98
C CYS A 42 -37.13 13.82 -50.45
N ALA A 43 -38.32 14.07 -49.90
CA ALA A 43 -38.57 14.00 -48.45
C ALA A 43 -38.34 12.60 -47.89
N GLN A 44 -38.75 11.55 -48.61
CA GLN A 44 -38.51 10.16 -48.20
C GLN A 44 -37.02 9.81 -48.21
N TRP A 45 -36.27 10.20 -49.26
CA TRP A 45 -34.82 9.96 -49.33
C TRP A 45 -34.03 10.76 -48.29
N ALA A 46 -34.43 12.01 -48.02
CA ALA A 46 -33.84 12.84 -46.97
C ALA A 46 -34.06 12.24 -45.57
N SER A 47 -35.26 11.72 -45.31
CA SER A 47 -35.59 11.06 -44.04
C SER A 47 -34.77 9.77 -43.83
N VAL A 48 -34.58 8.96 -44.87
CA VAL A 48 -33.74 7.76 -44.82
C VAL A 48 -32.26 8.11 -44.65
N GLY A 49 -31.78 9.15 -45.35
CA GLY A 49 -30.42 9.66 -45.25
C GLY A 49 -30.10 10.21 -43.86
N ALA A 50 -31.00 11.02 -43.30
CA ALA A 50 -30.88 11.58 -41.95
C ALA A 50 -30.86 10.49 -40.88
N SER A 51 -31.72 9.47 -41.00
CA SER A 51 -31.77 8.34 -40.06
C SER A 51 -30.48 7.50 -40.10
N ARG A 52 -29.90 7.26 -41.28
CA ARG A 52 -28.62 6.55 -41.42
C ARG A 52 -27.45 7.34 -40.86
N TYR A 53 -27.42 8.65 -41.09
CA TYR A 53 -26.37 9.53 -40.57
C TYR A 53 -26.47 9.69 -39.04
N GLY A 54 -27.68 9.86 -38.51
CA GLY A 54 -27.95 9.89 -37.07
C GLY A 54 -27.55 8.59 -36.37
N ASN A 55 -27.88 7.44 -36.96
CA ASN A 55 -27.45 6.13 -36.43
C ASN A 55 -25.93 5.95 -36.49
N ARG A 56 -25.26 6.50 -37.51
CA ARG A 56 -23.79 6.48 -37.60
C ARG A 56 -23.14 7.32 -36.50
N ILE A 57 -23.63 8.55 -36.28
CA ILE A 57 -23.14 9.42 -35.21
C ILE A 57 -23.40 8.79 -33.84
N ALA A 58 -24.59 8.21 -33.62
CA ALA A 58 -24.94 7.51 -32.39
C ALA A 58 -24.04 6.29 -32.15
N ALA A 59 -23.71 5.53 -33.20
CA ALA A 59 -22.78 4.40 -33.11
C ALA A 59 -21.33 4.84 -32.84
N GLU A 60 -20.89 5.96 -33.42
CA GLU A 60 -19.56 6.53 -33.17
C GLU A 60 -19.45 7.13 -31.75
N THR A 61 -20.49 7.82 -31.26
CA THR A 61 -20.51 8.32 -29.87
C THR A 61 -20.55 7.19 -28.83
N TYR A 62 -21.28 6.10 -29.09
CA TYR A 62 -21.28 4.92 -28.19
C TYR A 62 -19.90 4.25 -28.07
N ARG A 63 -19.14 4.22 -29.18
CA ARG A 63 -17.75 3.73 -29.15
C ARG A 63 -16.84 4.66 -28.37
N VAL A 64 -16.93 5.98 -28.58
CA VAL A 64 -16.09 6.94 -27.86
C VAL A 64 -16.43 6.99 -26.36
N SER A 65 -17.71 6.90 -25.98
CA SER A 65 -18.12 6.91 -24.57
C SER A 65 -17.67 5.65 -23.82
N SER A 66 -17.69 4.49 -24.47
CA SER A 66 -17.21 3.23 -23.87
C SER A 66 -15.69 3.24 -23.66
N PHE A 67 -14.91 3.78 -24.59
CA PHE A 67 -13.47 3.99 -24.37
C PHE A 67 -13.19 5.00 -23.25
N ALA A 68 -13.92 6.12 -23.19
CA ALA A 68 -13.79 7.10 -22.13
C ALA A 68 -14.14 6.52 -20.74
N ALA A 69 -15.18 5.67 -20.67
CA ALA A 69 -15.56 4.97 -19.45
C ALA A 69 -14.49 3.97 -18.99
N LEU A 70 -13.90 3.21 -19.92
CA LEU A 70 -12.80 2.28 -19.63
C LEU A 70 -11.55 3.02 -19.13
N ILE A 71 -11.17 4.13 -19.77
CA ILE A 71 -10.03 4.95 -19.34
C ILE A 71 -10.29 5.56 -17.97
N SER A 72 -11.51 6.04 -17.71
CA SER A 72 -11.89 6.60 -16.41
C SER A 72 -11.88 5.54 -15.30
N ALA A 73 -12.36 4.32 -15.59
CA ALA A 73 -12.30 3.20 -14.65
C ALA A 73 -10.86 2.79 -14.34
N LEU A 74 -9.98 2.76 -15.37
CA LEU A 74 -8.56 2.49 -15.18
C LEU A 74 -7.89 3.58 -14.32
N ALA A 75 -8.22 4.86 -14.56
CA ALA A 75 -7.70 5.98 -13.79
C ALA A 75 -8.14 5.91 -12.32
N LEU A 76 -9.39 5.52 -12.04
CA LEU A 76 -9.89 5.28 -10.68
C LEU A 76 -9.14 4.13 -9.99
N PHE A 77 -8.84 3.05 -10.72
CA PHE A 77 -8.07 1.94 -10.18
C PHE A 77 -6.62 2.34 -9.83
N VAL A 78 -5.96 3.09 -10.71
CA VAL A 78 -4.60 3.61 -10.48
C VAL A 78 -4.58 4.59 -9.31
N THR A 79 -5.56 5.49 -9.20
CA THR A 79 -5.65 6.42 -8.06
C THR A 79 -5.92 5.71 -6.75
N ALA A 80 -6.78 4.68 -6.74
CA ALA A 80 -6.99 3.86 -5.55
C ALA A 80 -5.71 3.15 -5.08
N LEU A 81 -4.94 2.57 -6.01
CA LEU A 81 -3.64 1.98 -5.70
C LEU A 81 -2.64 3.04 -5.17
N ALA A 82 -2.61 4.22 -5.77
CA ALA A 82 -1.75 5.31 -5.32
C ALA A 82 -2.09 5.76 -3.89
N VAL A 83 -3.38 5.84 -3.54
CA VAL A 83 -3.83 6.16 -2.18
C VAL A 83 -3.40 5.09 -1.18
N ILE A 84 -3.49 3.81 -1.55
CA ILE A 84 -3.02 2.71 -0.69
C ILE A 84 -1.51 2.81 -0.44
N ILE A 85 -0.72 3.02 -1.49
CA ILE A 85 0.73 3.19 -1.38
C ILE A 85 1.07 4.42 -0.53
N ALA A 86 0.38 5.55 -0.73
CA ALA A 86 0.54 6.75 0.07
C ALA A 86 0.19 6.53 1.55
N ALA A 87 -0.85 5.74 1.84
CA ALA A 87 -1.22 5.39 3.20
C ALA A 87 -0.16 4.52 3.91
N LEU A 88 0.44 3.56 3.18
CA LEU A 88 1.56 2.76 3.68
C LEU A 88 2.79 3.64 3.92
N ALA A 89 3.17 4.47 2.95
CA ALA A 89 4.30 5.40 3.08
C ALA A 89 4.11 6.38 4.24
N ALA A 90 2.89 6.89 4.47
CA ALA A 90 2.59 7.76 5.60
C ALA A 90 2.74 7.05 6.97
N ARG A 91 2.37 5.77 7.05
CA ARG A 91 2.61 4.96 8.26
C ARG A 91 4.09 4.76 8.52
N ASP A 92 4.86 4.42 7.48
CA ASP A 92 6.30 4.20 7.60
C ASP A 92 7.04 5.50 7.92
N ALA A 93 6.64 6.63 7.31
CA ALA A 93 7.16 7.94 7.64
C ALA A 93 6.85 8.33 9.10
N SER A 94 5.64 8.04 9.59
CA SER A 94 5.29 8.27 11.01
C SER A 94 6.18 7.47 11.96
N ARG A 95 6.47 6.20 11.63
CA ARG A 95 7.42 5.37 12.38
C ARG A 95 8.85 5.95 12.33
N ALA A 96 9.31 6.35 11.16
CA ALA A 96 10.64 6.94 10.99
C ALA A 96 10.81 8.25 11.78
N VAL A 97 9.81 9.13 11.77
CA VAL A 97 9.83 10.38 12.56
C VAL A 97 9.88 10.10 14.06
N LYS A 98 9.15 9.08 14.55
CA LYS A 98 9.25 8.65 15.96
C LYS A 98 10.64 8.15 16.31
N LEU A 99 11.24 7.31 15.45
CA LEU A 99 12.61 6.82 15.63
C LEU A 99 13.66 7.94 15.58
N MET A 100 13.46 8.98 14.76
CA MET A 100 14.35 10.15 14.74
C MET A 100 14.25 10.98 16.02
N LYS A 101 13.05 11.11 16.60
CA LYS A 101 12.83 11.90 17.81
C LYS A 101 13.25 11.17 19.09
N GLU A 102 12.98 9.87 19.16
CA GLU A 102 13.14 9.07 20.38
C GLU A 102 14.39 8.17 20.34
N GLY A 103 15.13 8.19 19.22
CA GLY A 103 16.35 7.44 18.98
C GLY A 103 16.10 6.07 18.34
N MET A 104 17.07 5.62 17.54
CA MET A 104 16.86 4.55 16.57
C MET A 104 16.90 3.13 17.16
N MET A 105 17.57 2.91 18.29
CA MET A 105 17.74 1.55 18.83
C MET A 105 17.93 1.53 20.35
N PRO A 106 16.97 0.99 21.14
CA PRO A 106 17.22 0.69 22.53
C PRO A 106 18.15 -0.53 22.65
N VAL A 107 19.09 -0.47 23.58
CA VAL A 107 19.96 -1.61 23.93
C VAL A 107 19.94 -1.69 25.43
N LEU A 108 19.11 -2.59 25.97
CA LEU A 108 19.14 -2.82 27.41
C LEU A 108 20.28 -3.79 27.73
N THR A 109 20.92 -3.59 28.86
CA THR A 109 21.96 -4.48 29.39
C THR A 109 21.75 -4.61 30.88
N VAL A 110 22.06 -5.78 31.43
CA VAL A 110 21.95 -6.00 32.87
C VAL A 110 23.35 -5.97 33.48
N ARG A 111 23.49 -5.15 34.51
CA ARG A 111 24.70 -5.07 35.33
C ARG A 111 24.36 -5.55 36.74
N PRO A 112 24.90 -6.68 37.20
CA PRO A 112 24.80 -7.06 38.60
C PRO A 112 25.37 -5.95 39.49
N THR A 113 24.74 -5.69 40.64
CA THR A 113 25.17 -4.63 41.57
C THR A 113 25.01 -5.05 43.03
N GLY A 114 25.91 -4.57 43.89
CA GLY A 114 25.88 -4.84 45.32
C GLY A 114 26.71 -6.08 45.70
N ALA A 115 26.64 -6.47 46.97
CA ALA A 115 27.26 -7.71 47.43
C ALA A 115 26.59 -8.91 46.76
N LEU A 116 27.36 -9.95 46.40
CA LEU A 116 26.87 -11.17 45.73
C LEU A 116 25.56 -11.68 46.34
N ALA A 117 25.51 -11.78 47.67
CA ALA A 117 24.35 -12.27 48.42
C ALA A 117 23.07 -11.42 48.30
N SER A 118 23.17 -10.16 47.87
CA SER A 118 22.03 -9.23 47.82
C SER A 118 21.20 -9.33 46.53
N GLY A 119 21.71 -9.99 45.47
CA GLY A 119 20.98 -10.19 44.21
C GLY A 119 20.52 -8.89 43.52
N GLY A 120 21.19 -7.77 43.79
CA GLY A 120 20.89 -6.51 43.11
C GLY A 120 21.31 -6.56 41.65
N MET A 121 20.51 -5.98 40.76
CA MET A 121 20.90 -5.73 39.39
C MET A 121 20.46 -4.34 38.94
N LYS A 122 21.18 -3.76 38.00
CA LYS A 122 20.80 -2.56 37.27
C LYS A 122 20.49 -2.94 35.85
N LEU A 123 19.33 -2.51 35.38
CA LEU A 123 19.01 -2.49 33.97
C LEU A 123 19.44 -1.14 33.40
N VAL A 124 20.28 -1.15 32.37
CA VAL A 124 20.83 0.06 31.75
C VAL A 124 20.46 0.08 30.27
N ASN A 125 19.93 1.20 29.79
CA ASN A 125 19.75 1.40 28.35
C ASN A 125 21.02 2.03 27.77
N ALA A 126 21.92 1.19 27.28
CA ALA A 126 23.13 1.57 26.57
C ALA A 126 22.86 1.99 25.11
N GLY A 127 21.63 1.86 24.63
CA GLY A 127 21.23 2.24 23.28
C GLY A 127 20.99 3.74 23.15
N THR A 128 20.70 4.16 21.91
CA THR A 128 20.36 5.54 21.58
C THR A 128 18.85 5.79 21.60
N GLY A 129 18.02 4.73 21.60
CA GLY A 129 16.56 4.79 21.56
C GLY A 129 15.88 4.58 22.91
N VAL A 130 14.62 5.01 23.02
CA VAL A 130 13.76 4.71 24.18
C VAL A 130 13.29 3.26 24.13
N ALA A 131 13.45 2.54 25.24
CA ALA A 131 12.88 1.20 25.44
C ALA A 131 11.54 1.31 26.16
N THR A 132 10.48 0.73 25.60
CA THR A 132 9.14 0.70 26.19
C THR A 132 8.66 -0.74 26.43
N GLY A 133 7.63 -0.92 27.26
CA GLY A 133 7.06 -2.24 27.54
C GLY A 133 8.07 -3.25 28.12
N ILE A 134 9.07 -2.75 28.86
CA ILE A 134 10.17 -3.58 29.36
C ILE A 134 9.63 -4.66 30.30
N ALA A 135 10.06 -5.89 30.04
CA ALA A 135 9.86 -7.04 30.91
C ALA A 135 11.20 -7.78 31.09
N VAL A 136 11.50 -8.15 32.33
CA VAL A 136 12.71 -8.89 32.69
C VAL A 136 12.29 -10.17 33.40
N LYS A 137 12.90 -11.29 33.00
CA LYS A 137 12.74 -12.60 33.63
C LYS A 137 14.11 -13.13 34.03
N VAL A 138 14.23 -13.58 35.27
CA VAL A 138 15.45 -14.21 35.80
C VAL A 138 15.11 -15.67 36.07
N GLY A 139 15.70 -16.58 35.30
CA GLY A 139 15.28 -17.98 35.24
C GLY A 139 13.80 -18.09 34.84
N SER A 140 12.98 -18.68 35.72
CA SER A 140 11.54 -18.81 35.54
C SER A 140 10.70 -17.67 36.16
N LYS A 141 11.34 -16.73 36.87
CA LYS A 141 10.63 -15.69 37.64
C LYS A 141 10.58 -14.37 36.89
N ASN A 142 9.39 -13.77 36.82
CA ASN A 142 9.23 -12.38 36.37
C ASN A 142 9.77 -11.42 37.41
N VAL A 143 10.49 -10.39 36.97
CA VAL A 143 10.98 -9.34 37.85
C VAL A 143 10.05 -8.15 37.80
N GLY A 144 9.56 -7.74 38.98
CA GLY A 144 8.75 -6.54 39.11
C GLY A 144 9.59 -5.29 38.87
N LEU A 145 9.33 -4.57 37.77
CA LEU A 145 9.96 -3.30 37.48
C LEU A 145 9.08 -2.13 37.95
N ARG A 146 9.67 -1.14 38.64
CA ARG A 146 8.96 0.08 39.06
C ARG A 146 8.50 0.93 37.86
N ARG A 147 9.24 0.88 36.76
CA ARG A 147 8.92 1.52 35.49
C ARG A 147 9.22 0.57 34.33
N ARG A 148 8.40 0.62 33.28
CA ARG A 148 8.55 -0.19 32.05
C ARG A 148 9.06 0.60 30.86
N VAL A 149 9.59 1.80 31.11
CA VAL A 149 10.16 2.69 30.09
C VAL A 149 11.54 3.15 30.59
N LEU A 150 12.55 3.05 29.73
CA LEU A 150 13.91 3.56 29.94
C LEU A 150 14.32 4.41 28.73
N LYS A 151 14.72 5.65 28.98
CA LYS A 151 15.35 6.48 27.93
C LYS A 151 16.80 6.07 27.71
N ALA A 152 17.38 6.53 26.60
CA ALA A 152 18.79 6.34 26.31
C ALA A 152 19.67 6.85 27.47
N GLY A 153 20.63 6.04 27.90
CA GLY A 153 21.55 6.35 29.00
C GLY A 153 20.94 6.25 30.41
N GLU A 154 19.65 5.95 30.55
CA GLU A 154 19.04 5.79 31.88
C GLU A 154 19.34 4.41 32.48
N GLU A 155 19.46 4.40 33.80
CA GLU A 155 19.58 3.17 34.60
C GLU A 155 18.35 2.96 35.48
N LEU A 156 18.03 1.71 35.76
CA LEU A 156 17.01 1.32 36.74
C LEU A 156 17.58 0.23 37.63
N THR A 157 17.67 0.51 38.92
CA THR A 157 18.04 -0.50 39.91
C THR A 157 16.83 -1.39 40.19
N VAL A 158 17.06 -2.69 40.11
CA VAL A 158 16.07 -3.74 40.29
C VAL A 158 16.62 -4.70 41.34
N ALA A 159 15.93 -4.83 42.47
CA ALA A 159 16.26 -5.83 43.46
C ALA A 159 15.57 -7.14 43.09
N ASN A 160 16.33 -8.23 42.94
CA ASN A 160 15.75 -9.55 42.74
C ASN A 160 16.54 -10.62 43.49
N ALA A 161 15.91 -11.23 44.48
CA ALA A 161 16.49 -12.35 45.22
C ALA A 161 16.82 -13.58 44.35
N GLY A 162 16.30 -13.66 43.11
CA GLY A 162 16.61 -14.72 42.14
C GLY A 162 18.00 -14.64 41.51
N LEU A 163 18.73 -13.53 41.71
CA LEU A 163 20.14 -13.35 41.32
C LEU A 163 21.10 -13.68 42.47
N ALA A 164 20.75 -14.65 43.31
CA ALA A 164 21.66 -15.12 44.36
C ALA A 164 22.81 -15.96 43.75
N PRO A 165 24.02 -15.92 44.34
CA PRO A 165 25.15 -16.70 43.88
C PRO A 165 24.80 -18.19 43.98
N GLY A 166 24.79 -18.86 42.84
CA GLY A 166 24.60 -20.30 42.72
C GLY A 166 25.69 -20.90 41.84
N SER A 167 25.85 -22.22 41.90
CA SER A 167 26.82 -22.96 41.08
C SER A 167 26.46 -23.04 39.60
N ALA A 168 25.21 -22.70 39.24
CA ALA A 168 24.72 -22.74 37.87
C ALA A 168 24.60 -21.33 37.27
N PRO A 169 24.84 -21.16 35.95
CA PRO A 169 24.64 -19.88 35.28
C PRO A 169 23.17 -19.46 35.34
N VAL A 170 22.94 -18.19 35.66
CA VAL A 170 21.64 -17.55 35.75
C VAL A 170 21.32 -16.88 34.41
N ALA A 171 20.25 -17.32 33.75
CA ALA A 171 19.76 -16.69 32.53
C ALA A 171 18.80 -15.53 32.86
N VAL A 172 19.07 -14.37 32.28
CA VAL A 172 18.25 -13.16 32.37
C VAL A 172 17.69 -12.87 30.98
N LEU A 173 16.40 -13.09 30.82
CA LEU A 173 15.67 -12.80 29.59
C LEU A 173 15.10 -11.38 29.67
N ILE A 174 15.41 -10.58 28.66
CA ILE A 174 14.97 -9.18 28.54
C ILE A 174 14.10 -9.08 27.29
N SER A 175 12.96 -8.42 27.44
CA SER A 175 12.09 -8.07 26.32
C SER A 175 11.63 -6.63 26.42
N CYS A 176 11.63 -5.90 25.32
CA CYS A 176 11.13 -4.53 25.23
C CYS A 176 10.61 -4.24 23.82
N HIS A 177 10.06 -3.05 23.62
CA HIS A 177 9.76 -2.49 22.30
C HIS A 177 10.59 -1.21 22.13
N ASP A 178 10.95 -0.89 20.89
CA ASP A 178 11.49 0.42 20.56
C ASP A 178 10.39 1.49 20.48
N ALA A 179 10.76 2.70 20.01
CA ALA A 179 9.83 3.79 19.78
C ALA A 179 8.86 3.54 18.60
N SER A 180 9.19 2.63 17.68
CA SER A 180 8.33 2.24 16.57
C SER A 180 7.29 1.18 16.96
N GLY A 181 7.51 0.51 18.09
CA GLY A 181 6.69 -0.59 18.61
C GLY A 181 7.18 -1.97 18.17
N GLU A 182 8.36 -2.07 17.54
CA GLU A 182 8.96 -3.34 17.16
C GLU A 182 9.52 -4.06 18.40
N PRO A 183 9.22 -5.36 18.57
CA PRO A 183 9.64 -6.10 19.75
C PRO A 183 11.11 -6.54 19.66
N PHE A 184 11.85 -6.32 20.74
CA PHE A 184 13.21 -6.81 20.94
C PHE A 184 13.25 -7.80 22.11
N LYS A 185 13.97 -8.90 21.91
CA LYS A 185 14.13 -9.93 22.94
C LYS A 185 15.51 -10.58 22.82
N TRP A 186 16.22 -10.65 23.93
CA TRP A 186 17.48 -11.39 24.03
C TRP A 186 17.66 -11.92 25.45
N THR A 187 18.65 -12.81 25.61
CA THR A 187 18.97 -13.43 26.89
C THR A 187 20.44 -13.17 27.20
N GLU A 188 20.71 -12.67 28.40
CA GLU A 188 22.05 -12.57 28.96
C GLU A 188 22.23 -13.67 30.00
N ARG A 189 23.42 -14.29 30.05
CA ARG A 189 23.73 -15.32 31.05
C ARG A 189 24.83 -14.80 31.95
N PHE A 190 24.67 -15.04 33.24
CA PHE A 190 25.64 -14.62 34.25
C PHE A 190 26.03 -15.80 35.11
N ARG A 191 27.31 -15.88 35.46
CA ARG A 191 27.85 -16.81 36.44
C ARG A 191 28.66 -16.05 37.47
N VAL A 192 28.88 -16.67 38.61
CA VAL A 192 29.83 -16.14 39.61
C VAL A 192 31.15 -16.86 39.42
N ASP A 193 32.23 -16.10 39.26
CA ASP A 193 33.59 -16.58 39.08
C ASP A 193 34.53 -15.70 39.94
N ASN A 194 35.34 -16.31 40.80
CA ASN A 194 36.22 -15.61 41.76
C ASN A 194 35.54 -14.45 42.52
N ASP A 195 34.37 -14.72 43.11
CA ASP A 195 33.56 -13.72 43.84
C ASP A 195 33.16 -12.48 43.02
N ALA A 196 33.19 -12.58 41.69
CA ALA A 196 32.70 -11.56 40.78
C ALA A 196 31.63 -12.14 39.85
N TRP A 197 30.66 -11.31 39.47
CA TRP A 197 29.73 -11.66 38.41
C TRP A 197 30.41 -11.53 37.06
N VAL A 198 30.34 -12.59 36.26
CA VAL A 198 30.88 -12.65 34.90
C VAL A 198 29.74 -12.97 33.94
N GLN A 199 29.68 -12.24 32.83
CA GLN A 199 28.75 -12.53 31.74
C GLN A 199 29.29 -13.72 30.94
N ASP A 200 28.49 -14.78 30.84
CA ASP A 200 28.79 -15.96 30.02
C ASP A 200 28.31 -15.63 28.59
N VAL A 201 29.25 -15.51 27.65
CA VAL A 201 28.99 -15.19 26.23
C VAL A 201 28.40 -16.40 25.51
#